data_AF-A0A517NB40-F1
#
_entry.id   AF-A0A517NB40-F1
#
_cell.length_a   1.000
_cell.length_b   1.000
_cell.length_c   1.000
_cell.angle_alpha   90.00
_cell.angle_beta   90.00
_cell.angle_gamma   90.00
#
_symmetry.space_group_name_H-M   'P 1'
#
loop_
_entity.id
_entity.type
_entity.pdbx_description
1 polymer ?
#
loop_
_entity_poly.entity_id
_entity_poly.type
_entity_poly.pdbx_seq_one_letter_code
_entity_poly.pdbx_strand_id
1 'polypeptide(L)'
;MNTPSISIFQNGQLLHANRGMFKFDGFGVPTGTFGNTQCFDSVAIVDSCNRRRMIDGNSYGGGCTVCVRFNGNRHWYGIGSATQVASANLTRLAKS
;
A
#
# COMPACT_ATOMS: atom_id res chain seq x y z
N MET A 1 -18.10 -13.90 5.79
CA MET A 1 -17.56 -12.58 5.40
C MET A 1 -16.28 -12.80 4.59
N ASN A 2 -16.19 -12.27 3.37
CA ASN A 2 -14.93 -12.26 2.62
C ASN A 2 -14.02 -11.20 3.25
N THR A 3 -13.03 -11.60 4.04
CA THR A 3 -12.05 -10.66 4.56
C THR A 3 -11.25 -10.08 3.40
N PRO A 4 -11.18 -8.74 3.25
CA PRO A 4 -10.38 -8.14 2.20
C PRO A 4 -8.93 -8.61 2.31
N SER A 5 -8.34 -8.88 1.16
CA SER A 5 -6.97 -9.38 1.08
C SER A 5 -6.08 -8.33 0.45
N ILE A 6 -4.80 -8.37 0.78
CA ILE A 6 -3.86 -7.33 0.36
C ILE A 6 -2.64 -7.95 -0.33
N SER A 7 -2.14 -7.27 -1.34
CA SER A 7 -0.86 -7.58 -1.99
C SER A 7 -0.04 -6.31 -2.08
N ILE A 8 1.28 -6.44 -1.90
CA ILE A 8 2.19 -5.31 -1.72
C ILE A 8 3.22 -5.33 -2.84
N PHE A 9 3.41 -4.18 -3.46
CA PHE A 9 4.25 -3.99 -4.61
C PHE A 9 5.23 -2.86 -4.37
N GLN A 10 6.46 -2.99 -4.87
CA GLN A 10 7.43 -1.91 -4.89
C GLN A 10 8.06 -1.87 -6.28
N ASN A 11 8.13 -0.69 -6.89
CA ASN A 11 8.65 -0.52 -8.25
C ASN A 11 8.01 -1.46 -9.29
N GLY A 12 6.71 -1.76 -9.14
CA GLY A 12 5.97 -2.68 -10.00
C GLY A 12 6.21 -4.18 -9.73
N GLN A 13 7.15 -4.53 -8.85
CA GLN A 13 7.40 -5.91 -8.45
C GLN A 13 6.55 -6.30 -7.24
N LEU A 14 5.98 -7.51 -7.28
CA LEU A 14 5.20 -8.07 -6.18
C LEU A 14 6.14 -8.54 -5.06
N LEU A 15 6.17 -7.81 -3.95
CA LEU A 15 6.96 -8.17 -2.77
C LEU A 15 6.25 -9.23 -1.93
N HIS A 16 4.93 -9.06 -1.75
CA HIS A 16 4.10 -10.03 -1.03
C HIS A 16 2.84 -10.35 -1.82
N ALA A 17 2.82 -11.58 -2.33
CA ALA A 17 1.69 -12.18 -3.02
C ALA A 17 0.75 -12.87 -2.03
N ASN A 18 -0.52 -12.48 -2.08
CA ASN A 18 -1.62 -13.13 -1.39
C ASN A 18 -1.78 -14.59 -1.86
N ARG A 19 -1.18 -15.54 -1.12
CA ARG A 19 -1.66 -16.93 -0.98
C ARG A 19 -2.53 -17.11 0.28
N GLY A 20 -3.32 -16.09 0.64
CA GLY A 20 -4.20 -16.08 1.80
C GLY A 20 -3.56 -15.67 3.13
N MET A 21 -2.26 -15.32 3.15
CA MET A 21 -1.52 -15.09 4.40
C MET A 21 -1.66 -13.67 4.99
N PHE A 22 -2.06 -12.68 4.20
CA PHE A 22 -2.23 -11.31 4.70
C PHE A 22 -3.64 -10.78 4.42
N LYS A 23 -4.35 -10.49 5.50
CA LYS A 23 -5.67 -9.87 5.50
C LYS A 23 -5.49 -8.36 5.68
N PHE A 24 -6.25 -7.57 4.95
CA PHE A 24 -6.29 -6.13 5.15
C PHE A 24 -7.04 -5.82 6.45
N ASP A 25 -6.46 -4.93 7.27
CA ASP A 25 -7.06 -4.47 8.54
C ASP A 25 -7.46 -2.99 8.47
N GLY A 26 -6.63 -2.14 7.86
CA GLY A 26 -6.93 -0.73 7.71
C GLY A 26 -5.78 0.08 7.14
N PHE A 27 -6.03 1.35 6.85
CA PHE A 27 -4.99 2.31 6.50
C PHE A 27 -4.64 3.19 7.70
N GLY A 28 -3.41 3.72 7.70
CA GLY A 28 -2.99 4.75 8.64
C GLY A 28 -3.43 6.15 8.19
N VAL A 29 -2.58 7.15 8.44
CA VAL A 29 -2.88 8.56 8.19
C VAL A 29 -2.78 8.86 6.69
N PRO A 30 -3.76 9.55 6.07
CA PRO A 30 -3.65 10.01 4.70
C PRO A 30 -2.45 10.95 4.50
N THR A 31 -1.63 10.70 3.48
CA THR A 31 -0.41 11.49 3.20
C THR A 31 -0.48 12.30 1.91
N GLY A 32 -1.61 12.26 1.21
CA GLY A 32 -1.88 12.98 -0.03
C GLY A 32 -2.25 12.04 -1.17
N THR A 33 -2.00 12.47 -2.40
CA THR A 33 -2.26 11.67 -3.60
C THR A 33 -1.01 11.59 -4.48
N PHE A 34 -0.82 10.46 -5.16
CA PHE A 34 0.16 10.33 -6.25
C PHE A 34 -0.60 10.09 -7.56
N GLY A 35 -0.60 11.10 -8.45
CA GLY A 35 -1.57 11.14 -9.56
C GLY A 35 -3.00 11.14 -9.02
N ASN A 36 -3.80 10.14 -9.41
CA ASN A 36 -5.18 9.96 -8.94
C ASN A 36 -5.31 8.93 -7.80
N THR A 37 -4.18 8.41 -7.29
CA THR A 37 -4.17 7.37 -6.26
C THR A 37 -4.03 7.99 -4.88
N GLN A 38 -4.92 7.64 -3.96
CA GLN A 38 -4.82 8.05 -2.55
C GLN A 38 -3.63 7.36 -1.88
N CYS A 39 -2.86 8.14 -1.12
CA CYS A 39 -1.71 7.67 -0.36
C CYS A 39 -1.96 7.76 1.15
N PHE A 40 -1.36 6.83 1.89
CA PHE A 40 -1.34 6.78 3.34
C PHE A 40 0.10 6.57 3.83
N ASP A 41 0.39 6.91 5.08
CA ASP A 41 1.70 6.65 5.67
C ASP A 41 2.01 5.15 5.80
N SER A 42 0.95 4.36 5.97
CA SER A 42 1.03 2.96 6.35
C SER A 42 -0.26 2.18 6.06
N VAL A 43 -0.13 0.86 6.07
CA VAL A 43 -1.25 -0.08 6.01
C VAL A 43 -1.10 -1.13 7.12
N ALA A 44 -2.21 -1.40 7.81
CA ALA A 44 -2.32 -2.46 8.78
C ALA A 44 -2.79 -3.75 8.10
N ILE A 45 -2.11 -4.85 8.41
CA ILE A 45 -2.42 -6.18 7.93
C ILE A 45 -2.49 -7.17 9.09
N VAL A 46 -3.26 -8.23 8.93
CA VAL A 46 -3.26 -9.38 9.84
C VAL A 46 -2.60 -10.56 9.13
N ASP A 47 -1.55 -11.11 9.73
CA ASP A 47 -0.82 -12.26 9.19
C ASP A 47 -1.53 -13.60 9.47
N SER A 48 -0.97 -14.71 8.95
CA SER A 48 -1.52 -16.06 9.12
C SER A 48 -1.56 -16.53 10.58
N CYS A 49 -0.78 -15.90 11.46
CA CYS A 49 -0.78 -16.15 12.90
C CYS A 49 -1.75 -15.24 13.67
N ASN A 50 -2.66 -14.55 12.96
CA ASN A 50 -3.56 -13.52 13.49
C ASN A 50 -2.83 -12.36 14.20
N ARG A 51 -1.57 -12.06 13.81
CA ARG A 51 -0.83 -10.92 14.35
C ARG A 51 -1.04 -9.72 13.45
N ARG A 52 -1.43 -8.60 14.07
CA ARG A 52 -1.52 -7.31 13.41
C ARG A 52 -0.10 -6.77 13.17
N ARG A 53 0.17 -6.33 11.95
CA ARG A 53 1.42 -5.68 11.54
C ARG A 53 1.12 -4.40 10.80
N MET A 54 1.94 -3.38 11.03
CA MET A 54 1.95 -2.18 10.20
C MET A 54 3.07 -2.27 9.18
N ILE A 55 2.77 -1.82 7.98
CA ILE A 55 3.71 -1.68 6.87
C ILE A 55 3.66 -0.23 6.44
N ASP A 56 4.82 0.42 6.46
CA ASP A 56 5.00 1.81 6.06
C ASP A 56 5.86 1.91 4.79
N GLY A 57 6.07 3.15 4.32
CA GLY A 57 6.92 3.43 3.16
C GLY A 57 8.41 3.15 3.37
N ASN A 58 8.86 2.68 4.53
CA ASN A 58 10.26 2.33 4.78
C ASN A 58 10.47 0.83 5.01
N SER A 59 9.39 0.09 5.25
CA SER A 59 9.38 -1.35 5.50
C SER A 59 10.05 -2.17 4.39
N TYR A 60 10.15 -1.61 3.19
CA TYR A 60 10.82 -2.22 2.02
C TYR A 60 11.92 -1.34 1.42
N GLY A 61 12.43 -0.33 2.15
CA GLY A 61 13.47 0.58 1.63
C GLY A 61 12.94 1.66 0.68
N GLY A 62 11.64 1.96 0.72
CA GLY A 62 11.01 3.02 -0.08
C GLY A 62 9.50 2.83 -0.22
N GLY A 63 8.82 3.89 -0.66
CA GLY A 63 7.37 3.91 -0.83
C GLY A 63 6.89 2.72 -1.66
N CYS A 64 5.74 2.16 -1.29
CA CYS A 64 5.17 0.98 -1.94
C CYS A 64 3.72 1.23 -2.36
N THR A 65 3.20 0.35 -3.19
CA THR A 65 1.80 0.37 -3.64
C THR A 65 1.12 -0.89 -3.16
N VAL A 66 -0.12 -0.77 -2.71
CA VAL A 66 -0.90 -1.92 -2.25
C VAL A 66 -2.16 -2.10 -3.07
N CYS A 67 -2.48 -3.36 -3.35
CA CYS A 67 -3.73 -3.76 -3.97
C CYS A 67 -4.60 -4.44 -2.91
N VAL A 68 -5.68 -3.77 -2.51
CA VAL A 68 -6.71 -4.33 -1.64
C VAL A 68 -7.78 -4.96 -2.51
N ARG A 69 -8.05 -6.24 -2.30
CA ARG A 69 -9.11 -6.99 -2.99
C ARG A 69 -10.27 -7.19 -2.05
N PHE A 70 -11.43 -6.68 -2.44
CA PHE A 70 -12.67 -6.81 -1.69
C PHE A 70 -13.83 -7.05 -2.66
N ASN A 71 -14.66 -8.07 -2.39
CA ASN A 71 -15.80 -8.44 -3.24
C ASN A 71 -15.47 -8.59 -4.74
N GLY A 72 -14.31 -9.16 -5.07
CA GLY A 72 -13.86 -9.35 -6.46
C GLY A 72 -13.22 -8.10 -7.10
N ASN A 73 -13.40 -6.93 -6.50
CA ASN A 73 -12.84 -5.67 -6.98
C ASN A 73 -11.42 -5.44 -6.46
N ARG A 74 -10.62 -4.72 -7.25
CA ARG A 74 -9.24 -4.35 -6.91
C ARG A 74 -9.16 -2.84 -6.72
N HIS A 75 -8.66 -2.43 -5.56
CA HIS A 75 -8.43 -1.03 -5.22
C HIS A 75 -6.94 -0.82 -4.95
N TRP A 76 -6.38 0.23 -5.55
CA TRP A 76 -4.95 0.55 -5.47
C TRP A 76 -4.72 1.78 -4.60
N TYR A 77 -3.71 1.71 -3.74
CA TYR A 77 -3.33 2.78 -2.83
C TYR A 77 -1.82 2.90 -2.73
N GLY A 78 -1.33 4.11 -2.50
CA GLY A 78 0.09 4.35 -2.20
C GLY A 78 0.37 4.29 -0.71
N ILE A 79 1.54 3.78 -0.33
CA ILE A 79 2.03 3.76 1.05
C ILE A 79 3.38 4.48 1.09
N GLY A 80 3.43 5.60 1.82
CA GLY A 80 4.60 6.44 1.95
C GLY A 80 4.32 7.72 2.72
N SER A 81 5.37 8.31 3.29
CA SER A 81 5.29 9.60 4.00
C SER A 81 4.85 10.73 3.06
N ALA A 82 4.32 11.83 3.62
CA ALA A 82 3.94 13.00 2.84
C ALA A 82 5.10 13.52 1.97
N THR A 83 6.32 13.52 2.50
CA THR A 83 7.54 13.90 1.76
C THR A 83 7.83 12.93 0.61
N GLN A 84 7.70 11.61 0.83
CA GLN A 84 7.89 10.62 -0.24
C GLN A 84 6.86 10.81 -1.36
N VAL A 85 5.60 11.05 -1.01
CA VAL A 85 4.51 11.29 -1.97
C VAL A 85 4.75 12.58 -2.77
N ALA A 86 5.14 13.67 -2.10
CA ALA A 86 5.48 14.93 -2.75
C ALA A 86 6.65 14.77 -3.74
N SER A 87 7.75 14.13 -3.31
CA SER A 87 8.92 13.86 -4.16
C SER A 87 8.59 12.99 -5.37
N ALA A 88 7.75 11.96 -5.18
CA ALA A 88 7.28 11.12 -6.27
C ALA A 88 6.48 11.93 -7.31
N ASN A 89 5.58 12.81 -6.86
CA ASN A 89 4.82 13.69 -7.75
C ASN A 89 5.72 14.65 -8.55
N LEU A 90 6.71 15.28 -7.91
CA LEU A 90 7.68 16.14 -8.58
C LEU A 90 8.44 15.36 -9.66
N THR A 91 8.89 14.15 -9.35
CA THR A 91 9.59 13.27 -10.29
C THR A 91 8.70 12.89 -11.48
N ARG A 92 7.40 12.64 -11.24
CA ARG A 92 6.42 12.33 -12.30
C ARG A 92 6.23 13.51 -13.25
N LEU A 93 6.11 14.71 -12.71
CA LEU A 93 5.94 15.94 -13.50
C LEU A 93 7.18 16.26 -14.35
N ALA A 94 8.38 15.99 -13.84
CA ALA A 94 9.62 16.20 -14.58
C ALA A 94 9.81 15.22 -15.77
N LYS A 95 9.01 14.15 -15.85
CA LYS A 95 9.04 13.14 -16.91
C LYS A 95 7.85 13.24 -17.88
N SER A 96 6.95 14.20 -17.67
CA SER A 96 5.78 14.48 -18.52
C SER A 96 6.06 15.61 -19.49
#